data_AF-X1LAV1-F1
#
_entry.id   AF-X1LAV1-F1
#
_cell.length_a   1.000
_cell.length_b   1.000
_cell.length_c   1.000
_cell.angle_alpha   90.00
_cell.angle_beta   90.00
_cell.angle_gamma   90.00
#
_symmetry.space_group_name_H-M   'P 1'
#
loop_
_entity.id
_entity.type
_entity.pdbx_description
1 polymer ?
#
loop_
_entity_poly.entity_id
_entity_poly.type
_entity_poly.pdbx_seq_one_letter_code
_entity_poly.pdbx_strand_id
1 'polypeptide(L)'
;KVDLKEAEEITGVPLEKIREAAMTYAKAERGCILYDQGMSQHYVGTDNVRVHANLALLCGHAGKPGSGINSMRGQINGEGSGDMGCLCVFYPGFKRVSEESAKFFEEAWGVSNLPTKPGFTYIDMLYKCPYLYIVGGDPMMAVPDVNNLKKTLEKANFIVVQDIFLTEIAKLAHVVLPAATWVEREATHTWIDRRVQKVNKVVDPPGEAKPDWWIICQLAERMGYKDNFSFSSAEEIFEEIRSCVPQYKGITYERLSKTVGGIHWPCPSEDHPGTPTMFLQKFNTPDGLGHFQVVEYKPPAEVPDEEYPYFLTTGRSIFHYHTGVMTRRTPKLIDEVPRGFVEVNPEDAIKVGVKDK
;
A
#
# COMPACT_ATOMS: atom_id res chain seq x y z
N LYS A 1 17.67 24.35 -15.87
CA LYS A 1 17.61 25.33 -14.76
C LYS A 1 16.16 25.75 -14.65
N VAL A 2 15.50 25.61 -13.50
CA VAL A 2 14.09 26.01 -13.35
C VAL A 2 13.99 27.53 -13.40
N ASP A 3 13.15 28.06 -14.27
CA ASP A 3 12.80 29.49 -14.26
C ASP A 3 11.74 29.72 -13.18
N LEU A 4 12.03 30.63 -12.24
CA LEU A 4 11.16 30.91 -11.11
C LEU A 4 9.87 31.65 -11.52
N LYS A 5 9.89 32.39 -12.63
CA LYS A 5 8.68 33.03 -13.17
C LYS A 5 7.76 32.00 -13.81
N GLU A 6 8.35 31.11 -14.60
CA GLU A 6 7.63 29.99 -15.20
C GLU A 6 7.00 29.10 -14.12
N ALA A 7 7.70 28.86 -13.01
CA ALA A 7 7.16 28.11 -11.87
C ALA A 7 5.95 28.82 -11.21
N GLU A 8 5.98 30.14 -11.05
CA GLU A 8 4.84 30.91 -10.53
C GLU A 8 3.62 30.83 -11.47
N GLU A 9 3.84 30.93 -12.78
CA GLU A 9 2.78 30.80 -13.79
C GLU A 9 2.17 29.40 -13.80
N ILE A 10 2.99 28.35 -13.79
CA ILE A 10 2.52 26.95 -13.82
C ILE A 10 1.79 26.56 -12.54
N THR A 11 2.32 26.93 -11.38
CA THR A 11 1.77 26.50 -10.08
C THR A 11 0.61 27.38 -9.62
N GLY A 12 0.50 28.61 -10.12
CA GLY A 12 -0.41 29.63 -9.59
C GLY A 12 -0.06 30.09 -8.18
N VAL A 13 1.13 29.72 -7.65
CA VAL A 13 1.57 30.08 -6.31
C VAL A 13 2.53 31.28 -6.39
N PRO A 14 2.29 32.37 -5.65
CA PRO A 14 3.16 33.53 -5.67
C PRO A 14 4.62 33.19 -5.34
N LEU A 15 5.57 33.75 -6.08
CA LEU A 15 6.99 33.39 -5.96
C LEU A 15 7.55 33.62 -4.55
N GLU A 16 7.08 34.66 -3.87
CA GLU A 16 7.45 34.92 -2.48
C GLU A 16 7.01 33.80 -1.53
N LYS A 17 5.86 33.17 -1.78
CA LYS A 17 5.37 32.03 -1.00
C LYS A 17 6.17 30.76 -1.26
N ILE A 18 6.58 30.54 -2.51
CA ILE A 18 7.50 29.44 -2.86
C ILE A 18 8.84 29.61 -2.11
N ARG A 19 9.40 30.82 -2.10
CA ARG A 19 10.63 31.14 -1.37
C ARG A 19 10.47 30.97 0.14
N GLU A 20 9.38 31.49 0.70
CA GLU A 20 9.07 31.39 2.13
C GLU A 20 8.99 29.91 2.57
N ALA A 21 8.26 29.07 1.83
CA ALA A 21 8.14 27.65 2.11
C ALA A 21 9.49 26.92 2.01
N ALA A 22 10.26 27.17 0.95
CA ALA A 22 11.57 26.56 0.76
C ALA A 22 12.55 26.93 1.88
N MET A 23 12.61 28.21 2.25
CA MET A 23 13.49 28.68 3.32
C MET A 23 13.04 28.18 4.69
N THR A 24 11.74 28.06 4.93
CA THR A 24 11.18 27.50 6.17
C THR A 24 11.61 26.05 6.34
N TYR A 25 11.43 25.22 5.31
CA TYR A 25 11.84 23.82 5.34
C TYR A 25 13.36 23.65 5.46
N ALA A 26 14.14 24.47 4.73
CA ALA A 26 15.60 24.41 4.76
C ALA A 26 16.20 24.86 6.11
N LYS A 27 15.57 25.80 6.81
CA LYS A 27 16.05 26.32 8.11
C LYS A 27 15.52 25.54 9.32
N ALA A 28 14.52 24.68 9.13
CA ALA A 28 13.98 23.88 10.23
C ALA A 28 15.08 23.03 10.86
N GLU A 29 15.11 22.91 12.20
CA GLU A 29 16.02 21.96 12.85
C GLU A 29 15.68 20.52 12.42
N ARG A 30 14.38 20.23 12.25
CA ARG A 30 13.84 18.93 11.87
C ARG A 30 12.72 19.12 10.86
N GLY A 31 13.04 18.90 9.60
CA GLY A 31 12.09 18.97 8.49
C GLY A 31 11.51 17.58 8.19
N CYS A 32 10.20 17.51 8.08
CA CYS A 32 9.49 16.28 7.78
C CYS A 32 8.57 16.50 6.57
N ILE A 33 8.67 15.63 5.57
CA ILE A 33 7.76 15.57 4.44
C ILE A 33 6.82 14.41 4.67
N LEU A 34 5.54 14.71 4.84
CA LEU A 34 4.45 13.72 4.86
C LEU A 34 3.75 13.79 3.51
N TYR A 35 3.67 12.69 2.77
CA TYR A 35 3.01 12.64 1.47
C TYR A 35 2.24 11.35 1.28
N ASP A 36 1.25 11.33 0.38
CA ASP A 36 0.50 10.12 0.03
C ASP A 36 0.10 10.18 -1.46
N GLN A 37 -1.12 9.76 -1.79
CA GLN A 37 -1.62 9.59 -3.15
C GLN A 37 -1.67 10.89 -3.97
N GLY A 38 -1.79 12.06 -3.33
CA GLY A 38 -1.70 13.35 -4.03
C GLY A 38 -0.34 13.61 -4.68
N MET A 39 0.69 12.82 -4.36
CA MET A 39 1.98 12.85 -5.06
C MET A 39 2.17 11.62 -5.95
N SER A 40 1.74 10.43 -5.51
CA SER A 40 2.01 9.18 -6.21
C SER A 40 0.99 8.84 -7.30
N GLN A 41 -0.27 9.28 -7.21
CA GLN A 41 -1.33 9.01 -8.20
C GLN A 41 -1.36 10.05 -9.33
N HIS A 42 -0.17 10.44 -9.77
CA HIS A 42 0.07 11.17 -10.99
C HIS A 42 0.92 10.31 -11.91
N TYR A 43 0.82 10.50 -13.23
CA TYR A 43 1.65 9.74 -14.17
C TYR A 43 3.17 9.98 -13.96
N VAL A 44 3.53 11.08 -13.31
CA VAL A 44 4.89 11.44 -12.86
C VAL A 44 5.15 11.12 -11.37
N GLY A 45 4.35 10.26 -10.74
CA GLY A 45 4.41 10.02 -9.30
C GLY A 45 5.78 9.58 -8.78
N THR A 46 6.52 8.80 -9.57
CA THR A 46 7.91 8.41 -9.24
C THR A 46 8.83 9.63 -9.18
N ASP A 47 8.69 10.56 -10.13
CA ASP A 47 9.50 11.78 -10.22
C ASP A 47 9.16 12.73 -9.05
N ASN A 48 7.88 12.84 -8.68
CA ASN A 48 7.43 13.58 -7.50
C ASN A 48 8.09 13.08 -6.20
N VAL A 49 8.15 11.75 -6.00
CA VAL A 49 8.80 11.16 -4.82
C VAL A 49 10.31 11.38 -4.82
N ARG A 50 10.96 11.31 -5.99
CA ARG A 50 12.38 11.62 -6.15
C ARG A 50 12.71 13.06 -5.76
N VAL A 51 11.87 14.02 -6.12
CA VAL A 51 12.05 15.43 -5.73
C VAL A 51 11.94 15.61 -4.21
N HIS A 52 10.99 14.96 -3.55
CA HIS A 52 10.92 14.98 -2.08
C HIS A 52 12.18 14.41 -1.43
N ALA A 53 12.70 13.29 -1.95
CA ALA A 53 13.94 12.71 -1.47
C ALA A 53 15.12 13.68 -1.65
N ASN A 54 15.25 14.33 -2.81
CA ASN A 54 16.28 15.34 -3.05
C ASN A 54 16.19 16.52 -2.07
N LEU A 55 14.99 17.03 -1.79
CA LEU A 55 14.80 18.12 -0.84
C LEU A 55 15.23 17.71 0.57
N ALA A 56 14.84 16.52 1.02
CA ALA A 56 15.26 16.00 2.32
C ALA A 56 16.79 15.78 2.41
N LEU A 57 17.42 15.30 1.33
CA LEU A 57 18.87 15.15 1.24
C LEU A 57 19.58 16.51 1.27
N LEU A 58 19.12 17.47 0.47
CA LEU A 58 19.70 18.81 0.37
C LEU A 58 19.68 19.56 1.71
N CYS A 59 18.60 19.40 2.47
CA CYS A 59 18.40 20.08 3.75
C CYS A 59 18.91 19.27 4.96
N GLY A 60 19.49 18.08 4.76
CA GLY A 60 20.02 17.26 5.85
C GLY A 60 18.93 16.67 6.78
N HIS A 61 17.74 16.43 6.24
CA HIS A 61 16.58 15.92 7.00
C HIS A 61 16.46 14.39 6.97
N ALA A 62 17.31 13.68 6.22
CA ALA A 62 17.35 12.22 6.22
C ALA A 62 18.21 11.67 7.39
N GLY A 63 17.86 10.50 7.90
CA GLY A 63 18.65 9.85 8.95
C GLY A 63 18.58 10.53 10.33
N LYS A 64 17.50 11.26 10.60
CA LYS A 64 17.36 12.06 11.82
C LYS A 64 15.97 11.84 12.46
N PRO A 65 15.89 11.55 13.77
CA PRO A 65 14.60 11.40 14.46
C PRO A 65 13.72 12.64 14.32
N GLY A 66 12.44 12.43 14.03
CA GLY A 66 11.47 13.50 13.78
C GLY A 66 11.64 14.23 12.44
N SER A 67 12.44 13.68 11.52
CA SER A 67 12.69 14.24 10.19
C SER A 67 12.48 13.17 9.10
N GLY A 68 12.62 13.56 7.85
CA GLY A 68 12.72 12.65 6.71
C GLY A 68 11.51 12.68 5.78
N ILE A 69 11.45 11.69 4.88
CA ILE A 69 10.34 11.50 3.95
C ILE A 69 9.47 10.34 4.43
N ASN A 70 8.20 10.59 4.62
CA ASN A 70 7.27 9.64 5.21
C ASN A 70 6.07 9.48 4.27
N SER A 71 6.03 8.33 3.60
CA SER A 71 4.91 7.93 2.76
C SER A 71 3.76 7.50 3.67
N MET A 72 2.69 8.27 3.67
CA MET A 72 1.52 8.03 4.49
C MET A 72 0.59 7.00 3.85
N ARG A 73 1.07 5.76 3.68
CA ARG A 73 0.26 4.65 3.14
C ARG A 73 -1.06 4.51 3.91
N GLY A 74 -2.17 4.50 3.17
CA GLY A 74 -3.51 4.57 3.77
C GLY A 74 -4.03 3.27 4.42
N GLN A 75 -3.52 2.10 4.03
CA GLN A 75 -4.05 0.79 4.46
C GLN A 75 -3.41 0.25 5.74
N ILE A 76 -4.22 -0.32 6.65
CA ILE A 76 -3.82 -0.80 7.99
C ILE A 76 -2.60 -1.74 7.99
N ASN A 77 -2.42 -2.54 6.93
CA ASN A 77 -1.29 -3.44 6.74
C ASN A 77 -0.61 -3.25 5.37
N GLY A 78 -0.71 -2.05 4.80
CA GLY A 78 -0.14 -1.74 3.48
C GLY A 78 1.38 -1.71 3.45
N GLU A 79 2.04 -1.54 4.60
CA GLU A 79 3.48 -1.80 4.73
C GLU A 79 3.76 -3.30 4.81
N GLY A 80 3.00 -4.02 5.65
CA GLY A 80 3.19 -5.46 5.84
C GLY A 80 2.99 -6.27 4.55
N SER A 81 2.04 -5.89 3.69
CA SER A 81 1.90 -6.55 2.37
C SER A 81 3.14 -6.38 1.49
N GLY A 82 3.78 -5.21 1.55
CA GLY A 82 5.06 -4.96 0.88
C GLY A 82 6.19 -5.80 1.48
N ASP A 83 6.25 -5.85 2.80
CA ASP A 83 7.24 -6.64 3.54
C ASP A 83 7.15 -8.13 3.20
N MET A 84 5.93 -8.65 3.02
CA MET A 84 5.65 -10.05 2.68
C MET A 84 5.76 -10.35 1.17
N GLY A 85 6.20 -9.39 0.35
CA GLY A 85 6.42 -9.63 -1.08
C GLY A 85 5.14 -9.74 -1.90
N CYS A 86 4.03 -9.14 -1.46
CA CYS A 86 2.80 -9.03 -2.26
C CYS A 86 2.94 -7.99 -3.40
N LEU A 87 4.10 -7.95 -4.05
CA LEU A 87 4.49 -7.04 -5.12
C LEU A 87 5.20 -7.86 -6.20
N CYS A 88 4.81 -7.69 -7.46
CA CYS A 88 5.26 -8.53 -8.56
C CYS A 88 6.78 -8.51 -8.85
N VAL A 89 7.54 -7.65 -8.17
CA VAL A 89 8.99 -7.44 -8.33
C VAL A 89 9.81 -7.91 -7.12
N PHE A 90 9.18 -8.34 -6.03
CA PHE A 90 9.85 -8.70 -4.77
C PHE A 90 9.37 -10.04 -4.21
N TYR A 91 10.31 -10.80 -3.67
CA TYR A 91 10.07 -11.79 -2.63
C TYR A 91 9.98 -11.11 -1.24
N PRO A 92 9.56 -11.83 -0.18
CA PRO A 92 9.53 -11.31 1.18
C PRO A 92 10.85 -10.62 1.60
N GLY A 93 10.74 -9.55 2.39
CA GLY A 93 11.86 -8.74 2.85
C GLY A 93 12.43 -7.79 1.78
N PHE A 94 11.63 -7.38 0.80
CA PHE A 94 12.04 -6.55 -0.35
C PHE A 94 13.22 -7.14 -1.15
N LYS A 95 13.34 -8.47 -1.18
CA LYS A 95 14.34 -9.18 -1.98
C LYS A 95 13.89 -9.15 -3.44
N ARG A 96 14.59 -8.38 -4.29
CA ARG A 96 14.20 -8.26 -5.71
C ARG A 96 14.20 -9.63 -6.38
N VAL A 97 13.18 -9.87 -7.21
CA VAL A 97 13.09 -11.10 -8.00
C VAL A 97 14.34 -11.22 -8.89
N SER A 98 15.09 -12.29 -8.67
CA SER A 98 16.36 -12.62 -9.33
C SER A 98 16.65 -14.11 -9.13
N GLU A 99 17.65 -14.65 -9.83
CA GLU A 99 18.12 -16.02 -9.64
C GLU A 99 18.60 -16.27 -8.20
N GLU A 100 19.33 -15.31 -7.62
CA GLU A 100 19.83 -15.41 -6.23
C GLU A 100 18.68 -15.47 -5.22
N SER A 101 17.71 -14.57 -5.34
CA SER A 101 16.55 -14.56 -4.44
C SER A 101 15.71 -15.83 -4.61
N ALA A 102 15.45 -16.26 -5.86
CA ALA A 102 14.72 -17.50 -6.12
C ALA A 102 15.39 -18.69 -5.47
N LYS A 103 16.71 -18.87 -5.65
CA LYS A 103 17.47 -19.97 -5.04
C LYS A 103 17.36 -19.98 -3.51
N PHE A 104 17.47 -18.81 -2.88
CA PHE A 104 17.32 -18.69 -1.42
C PHE A 104 15.95 -19.18 -0.94
N PHE A 105 14.86 -18.79 -1.62
CA PHE A 105 13.51 -19.22 -1.25
C PHE A 105 13.17 -20.65 -1.67
N GLU A 106 13.76 -21.16 -2.75
CA GLU A 106 13.70 -22.57 -3.14
C GLU A 106 14.26 -23.48 -2.04
N GLU A 107 15.44 -23.13 -1.51
CA GLU A 107 16.07 -23.83 -0.40
C GLU A 107 15.21 -23.71 0.88
N ALA A 108 14.71 -22.52 1.19
CA ALA A 108 13.91 -22.28 2.39
C ALA A 108 12.56 -23.02 2.37
N TRP A 109 11.89 -23.07 1.21
CA TRP A 109 10.56 -23.66 1.08
C TRP A 109 10.60 -25.13 0.60
N GLY A 110 11.77 -25.66 0.26
CA GLY A 110 11.91 -27.02 -0.25
C GLY A 110 11.25 -27.23 -1.60
N VAL A 111 11.27 -26.22 -2.47
CA VAL A 111 10.67 -26.24 -3.81
C VAL A 111 11.71 -25.91 -4.88
N SER A 112 11.35 -26.05 -6.16
CA SER A 112 12.19 -25.66 -7.28
C SER A 112 11.39 -24.90 -8.33
N ASN A 113 12.10 -24.20 -9.22
CA ASN A 113 11.57 -23.40 -10.32
C ASN A 113 10.76 -22.18 -9.87
N LEU A 114 11.23 -21.50 -8.83
CA LEU A 114 10.63 -20.23 -8.42
C LEU A 114 10.93 -19.12 -9.46
N PRO A 115 10.03 -18.14 -9.63
CA PRO A 115 10.21 -17.08 -10.62
C PRO A 115 11.50 -16.27 -10.43
N THR A 116 12.25 -16.10 -11.52
CA THR A 116 13.47 -15.26 -11.57
C THR A 116 13.25 -13.93 -12.27
N LYS A 117 12.02 -13.68 -12.73
CA LYS A 117 11.60 -12.43 -13.40
C LYS A 117 10.31 -11.89 -12.79
N PRO A 118 10.11 -10.57 -12.79
CA PRO A 118 8.88 -9.97 -12.30
C PRO A 118 7.62 -10.51 -12.98
N GLY A 119 6.55 -10.65 -12.19
CA GLY A 119 5.22 -10.98 -12.68
C GLY A 119 4.47 -9.77 -13.24
N PHE A 120 3.20 -9.98 -13.61
CA PHE A 120 2.32 -8.91 -14.05
C PHE A 120 2.02 -7.91 -12.93
N THR A 121 1.88 -6.64 -13.30
CA THR A 121 1.38 -5.61 -12.39
C THR A 121 -0.08 -5.87 -12.03
N TYR A 122 -0.58 -5.24 -10.95
CA TYR A 122 -1.97 -5.39 -10.52
C TYR A 122 -2.99 -5.11 -11.65
N ILE A 123 -2.80 -4.02 -12.40
CA ILE A 123 -3.67 -3.67 -13.53
C ILE A 123 -3.50 -4.68 -14.67
N ASP A 124 -2.27 -5.09 -14.99
CA ASP A 124 -2.04 -6.10 -16.04
C ASP A 124 -2.71 -7.44 -15.70
N MET A 125 -2.67 -7.88 -14.43
CA MET A 125 -3.34 -9.12 -14.02
C MET A 125 -4.84 -9.05 -14.31
N LEU A 126 -5.50 -7.95 -13.93
CA LEU A 126 -6.94 -7.78 -14.12
C LEU A 126 -7.36 -7.79 -15.60
N TYR A 127 -6.53 -7.27 -16.51
CA TYR A 127 -6.85 -7.18 -17.93
C TYR A 127 -6.34 -8.35 -18.78
N LYS A 128 -5.29 -9.05 -18.34
CA LYS A 128 -4.58 -10.06 -19.17
C LYS A 128 -4.72 -11.49 -18.65
N CYS A 129 -5.01 -11.69 -17.37
CA CYS A 129 -5.11 -13.04 -16.80
C CYS A 129 -6.54 -13.59 -16.92
N PRO A 130 -6.76 -14.73 -17.58
CA PRO A 130 -8.09 -15.36 -17.68
C PRO A 130 -8.48 -16.13 -16.42
N TYR A 131 -7.52 -16.41 -15.53
CA TYR A 131 -7.75 -17.06 -14.23
C TYR A 131 -7.28 -16.09 -13.13
N LEU A 132 -8.17 -15.73 -12.23
CA LEU A 132 -7.91 -14.76 -11.18
C LEU A 132 -8.27 -15.33 -9.81
N TYR A 133 -7.37 -15.18 -8.86
CA TYR A 133 -7.65 -15.39 -7.44
C TYR A 133 -7.43 -14.07 -6.70
N ILE A 134 -8.53 -13.43 -6.30
CA ILE A 134 -8.54 -12.10 -5.69
C ILE A 134 -8.80 -12.28 -4.19
N VAL A 135 -7.90 -11.77 -3.36
CA VAL A 135 -7.96 -11.88 -1.89
C VAL A 135 -8.06 -10.49 -1.28
N GLY A 136 -9.14 -10.22 -0.56
CA GLY A 136 -9.32 -9.00 0.24
C GLY A 136 -9.26 -7.69 -0.54
N GLY A 137 -9.79 -7.66 -1.78
CA GLY A 137 -9.78 -6.48 -2.63
C GLY A 137 -10.97 -6.43 -3.59
N ASP A 138 -11.45 -5.23 -3.90
CA ASP A 138 -12.61 -5.00 -4.77
C ASP A 138 -12.25 -4.10 -5.96
N PRO A 139 -11.60 -4.65 -7.02
CA PRO A 139 -11.21 -3.87 -8.19
C PRO A 139 -12.40 -3.23 -8.91
N MET A 140 -13.60 -3.80 -8.78
CA MET A 140 -14.83 -3.23 -9.34
C MET A 140 -15.25 -1.91 -8.68
N MET A 141 -14.63 -1.53 -7.56
CA MET A 141 -14.87 -0.25 -6.89
C MET A 141 -13.61 0.63 -6.79
N ALA A 142 -12.42 0.03 -6.88
CA ALA A 142 -11.16 0.70 -6.58
C ALA A 142 -10.28 1.04 -7.80
N VAL A 143 -10.53 0.41 -8.96
CA VAL A 143 -9.70 0.57 -10.16
C VAL A 143 -10.33 1.57 -11.14
N PRO A 144 -9.53 2.42 -11.83
CA PRO A 144 -10.05 3.31 -12.87
C PRO A 144 -10.64 2.54 -14.06
N ASP A 145 -11.49 3.19 -14.83
CA ASP A 145 -12.16 2.60 -16.01
C ASP A 145 -12.88 1.27 -15.70
N VAL A 146 -13.67 1.31 -14.62
CA VAL A 146 -14.47 0.15 -14.14
C VAL A 146 -15.35 -0.45 -15.23
N ASN A 147 -15.81 0.36 -16.19
CA ASN A 147 -16.67 -0.09 -17.28
C ASN A 147 -15.95 -1.07 -18.23
N ASN A 148 -14.71 -0.75 -18.62
CA ASN A 148 -13.94 -1.66 -19.47
C ASN A 148 -13.35 -2.82 -18.68
N LEU A 149 -12.99 -2.59 -17.42
CA LEU A 149 -12.60 -3.66 -16.51
C LEU A 149 -13.71 -4.70 -16.38
N LYS A 150 -14.96 -4.28 -16.14
CA LYS A 150 -16.11 -5.18 -16.05
C LYS A 150 -16.25 -6.08 -17.27
N LYS A 151 -16.24 -5.48 -18.47
CA LYS A 151 -16.32 -6.22 -19.75
C LYS A 151 -15.19 -7.23 -19.93
N THR A 152 -14.04 -6.97 -19.31
CA THR A 152 -12.88 -7.86 -19.37
C THR A 152 -13.05 -9.02 -18.39
N LEU A 153 -13.43 -8.71 -17.15
CA LEU A 153 -13.64 -9.72 -16.10
C LEU A 153 -14.83 -10.64 -16.40
N GLU A 154 -15.89 -10.15 -17.05
CA GLU A 154 -17.00 -10.98 -17.54
C GLU A 154 -16.58 -12.03 -18.58
N LYS A 155 -15.41 -11.86 -19.20
CA LYS A 155 -14.82 -12.81 -20.16
C LYS A 155 -13.71 -13.67 -19.55
N ALA A 156 -13.38 -13.48 -18.27
CA ALA A 156 -12.39 -14.31 -17.60
C ALA A 156 -12.92 -15.75 -17.49
N ASN A 157 -12.04 -16.73 -17.64
CA ASN A 157 -12.40 -18.15 -17.60
C ASN A 157 -12.78 -18.60 -16.19
N PHE A 158 -12.13 -18.05 -15.16
CA PHE A 158 -12.41 -18.41 -13.78
C PHE A 158 -11.95 -17.30 -12.83
N ILE A 159 -12.80 -16.95 -11.89
CA ILE A 159 -12.54 -15.93 -10.88
C ILE A 159 -12.90 -16.53 -9.52
N VAL A 160 -11.92 -16.58 -8.63
CA VAL A 160 -12.10 -16.88 -7.20
C VAL A 160 -11.96 -15.58 -6.43
N VAL A 161 -12.91 -15.30 -5.54
CA VAL A 161 -12.83 -14.16 -4.62
C VAL A 161 -12.85 -14.66 -3.19
N GLN A 162 -11.80 -14.34 -2.43
CA GLN A 162 -11.75 -14.55 -0.99
C GLN A 162 -11.96 -13.21 -0.30
N ASP A 163 -13.10 -13.05 0.37
CA ASP A 163 -13.51 -11.77 0.96
C ASP A 163 -14.38 -12.00 2.21
N ILE A 164 -14.49 -10.96 3.03
CA ILE A 164 -15.29 -10.94 4.25
C ILE A 164 -16.76 -10.59 3.97
N PHE A 165 -17.05 -10.02 2.79
CA PHE A 165 -18.41 -9.71 2.33
C PHE A 165 -18.59 -10.02 0.84
N LEU A 166 -19.84 -10.11 0.39
CA LEU A 166 -20.17 -10.16 -1.03
C LEU A 166 -19.96 -8.77 -1.67
N THR A 167 -18.75 -8.50 -2.13
CA THR A 167 -18.30 -7.27 -2.81
C THR A 167 -18.73 -7.22 -4.28
N GLU A 168 -18.51 -6.09 -4.97
CA GLU A 168 -18.90 -5.98 -6.39
C GLU A 168 -18.10 -6.95 -7.28
N ILE A 169 -16.81 -7.17 -6.99
CA ILE A 169 -16.03 -8.22 -7.64
C ILE A 169 -16.52 -9.63 -7.29
N ALA A 170 -16.94 -9.88 -6.05
CA ALA A 170 -17.40 -11.21 -5.62
C ALA A 170 -18.69 -11.63 -6.36
N LYS A 171 -19.52 -10.67 -6.78
CA LYS A 171 -20.71 -10.92 -7.62
C LYS A 171 -20.35 -11.39 -9.04
N LEU A 172 -19.13 -11.11 -9.52
CA LEU A 172 -18.62 -11.61 -10.80
C LEU A 172 -17.83 -12.93 -10.63
N ALA A 173 -17.62 -13.39 -9.40
CA ALA A 173 -16.81 -14.57 -9.13
C ALA A 173 -17.56 -15.86 -9.48
N HIS A 174 -16.79 -16.86 -9.89
CA HIS A 174 -17.26 -18.23 -10.07
C HIS A 174 -17.31 -18.97 -8.72
N VAL A 175 -16.40 -18.63 -7.82
CA VAL A 175 -16.31 -19.16 -6.45
C VAL A 175 -16.04 -18.01 -5.49
N VAL A 176 -16.79 -17.97 -4.40
CA VAL A 176 -16.54 -17.05 -3.27
C VAL A 176 -16.12 -17.87 -2.06
N LEU A 177 -14.98 -17.53 -1.46
CA LEU A 177 -14.43 -18.16 -0.26
C LEU A 177 -14.59 -17.20 0.93
N PRO A 178 -15.43 -17.49 1.94
CA PRO A 178 -15.69 -16.58 3.04
C PRO A 178 -14.46 -16.48 3.96
N ALA A 179 -13.93 -15.27 4.11
CA ALA A 179 -12.77 -14.99 4.96
C ALA A 179 -13.18 -14.45 6.34
N ALA A 180 -12.34 -14.72 7.35
CA ALA A 180 -12.48 -14.17 8.69
C ALA A 180 -12.02 -12.70 8.75
N THR A 181 -12.75 -11.86 9.47
CA THR A 181 -12.39 -10.45 9.69
C THR A 181 -11.22 -10.31 10.67
N TRP A 182 -10.70 -9.09 10.85
CA TRP A 182 -9.52 -8.82 11.68
C TRP A 182 -9.72 -9.14 13.18
N VAL A 183 -10.96 -9.12 13.69
CA VAL A 183 -11.27 -9.49 15.10
C VAL A 183 -11.47 -11.00 15.28
N GLU A 184 -11.59 -11.75 14.18
CA GLU A 184 -11.95 -13.18 14.17
C GLU A 184 -10.73 -14.10 14.05
N ARG A 185 -9.53 -13.52 13.95
CA ARG A 185 -8.28 -14.24 13.68
C ARG A 185 -7.11 -13.65 14.45
N GLU A 186 -6.13 -14.49 14.71
CA GLU A 186 -4.80 -14.02 15.10
C GLU A 186 -3.99 -13.66 13.85
N ALA A 187 -3.20 -12.59 13.95
CA ALA A 187 -2.36 -12.08 12.86
C ALA A 187 -1.28 -11.13 13.39
N THR A 188 -0.51 -10.58 12.47
CA THR A 188 0.29 -9.37 12.70
C THR A 188 -0.07 -8.28 11.69
N HIS A 189 0.01 -7.03 12.11
CA HIS A 189 -0.06 -5.87 11.23
C HIS A 189 1.25 -5.08 11.31
N THR A 190 1.73 -4.63 10.16
CA THR A 190 2.81 -3.67 10.06
C THR A 190 2.24 -2.31 9.70
N TRP A 191 2.38 -1.38 10.63
CA TRP A 191 1.92 0.00 10.50
C TRP A 191 2.85 0.82 9.60
N ILE A 192 2.35 1.99 9.22
CA ILE A 192 2.98 2.99 8.34
C ILE A 192 4.43 3.37 8.73
N ASP A 193 4.76 3.27 10.02
CA ASP A 193 6.08 3.56 10.56
C ASP A 193 6.99 2.33 10.61
N ARG A 194 6.59 1.20 10.00
CA ARG A 194 7.23 -0.13 10.03
C ARG A 194 7.09 -0.89 11.36
N ARG A 195 6.17 -0.45 12.21
CA ARG A 195 5.94 -1.10 13.50
C ARG A 195 5.08 -2.34 13.32
N VAL A 196 5.59 -3.51 13.70
CA VAL A 196 4.85 -4.77 13.70
C VAL A 196 4.11 -4.90 15.02
N GLN A 197 2.81 -5.18 14.97
CA GLN A 197 1.96 -5.43 16.13
C GLN A 197 1.22 -6.75 15.99
N LYS A 198 1.09 -7.50 17.09
CA LYS A 198 0.24 -8.69 17.15
C LYS A 198 -1.24 -8.29 17.22
N VAL A 199 -2.07 -9.00 16.48
CA VAL A 199 -3.53 -8.95 16.53
C VAL A 199 -4.00 -10.24 17.17
N ASN A 200 -4.77 -10.12 18.25
CA ASN A 200 -5.37 -11.28 18.92
C ASN A 200 -6.78 -11.50 18.40
N LYS A 201 -7.16 -12.76 18.26
CA LYS A 201 -8.53 -13.16 18.01
C LYS A 201 -9.40 -12.78 19.22
N VAL A 202 -10.55 -12.18 18.96
CA VAL A 202 -11.52 -11.74 19.98
C VAL A 202 -12.81 -12.56 19.91
N VAL A 203 -13.23 -12.94 18.71
CA VAL A 203 -14.47 -13.72 18.48
C VAL A 203 -14.24 -14.82 17.45
N ASP A 204 -15.13 -15.80 17.37
CA ASP A 204 -15.10 -16.80 16.31
C ASP A 204 -15.62 -16.23 14.98
N PRO A 205 -15.05 -16.64 13.82
CA PRO A 205 -15.56 -16.25 12.52
C PRO A 205 -16.98 -16.78 12.30
N PRO A 206 -17.85 -16.02 11.60
CA PRO A 206 -19.23 -16.43 11.39
C PRO A 206 -19.36 -17.55 10.36
N GLY A 207 -20.30 -18.47 10.59
CA GLY A 207 -20.64 -19.54 9.65
C GLY A 207 -19.43 -20.40 9.28
N GLU A 208 -19.12 -20.47 7.98
CA GLU A 208 -18.00 -21.25 7.45
C GLU A 208 -16.72 -20.41 7.23
N ALA A 209 -16.73 -19.14 7.64
CA ALA A 209 -15.59 -18.25 7.41
C ALA A 209 -14.33 -18.75 8.14
N LYS A 210 -13.18 -18.59 7.47
CA LYS A 210 -11.87 -19.03 7.99
C LYS A 210 -10.81 -17.95 7.78
N PRO A 211 -9.74 -17.92 8.59
CA PRO A 211 -8.61 -17.04 8.33
C PRO A 211 -8.04 -17.25 6.92
N ASP A 212 -7.69 -16.16 6.23
CA ASP A 212 -7.17 -16.21 4.86
C ASP A 212 -6.04 -17.24 4.67
N TRP A 213 -5.09 -17.29 5.61
CA TRP A 213 -3.97 -18.24 5.55
C TRP A 213 -4.43 -19.70 5.59
N TRP A 214 -5.48 -20.01 6.34
CA TRP A 214 -6.01 -21.37 6.45
C TRP A 214 -6.61 -21.80 5.11
N ILE A 215 -7.34 -20.90 4.45
CA ILE A 215 -7.94 -21.18 3.14
C ILE A 215 -6.85 -21.44 2.10
N ILE A 216 -5.76 -20.65 2.11
CA ILE A 216 -4.60 -20.87 1.24
C ILE A 216 -3.94 -22.23 1.53
N CYS A 217 -3.74 -22.60 2.79
CA CYS A 217 -3.18 -23.91 3.14
C CYS A 217 -4.06 -25.07 2.65
N GLN A 218 -5.38 -24.94 2.77
CA GLN A 218 -6.34 -25.94 2.31
C GLN A 218 -6.39 -26.08 0.78
N LEU A 219 -6.18 -24.98 0.06
CA LEU A 219 -6.05 -25.00 -1.39
C LEU A 219 -4.72 -25.69 -1.78
N ALA A 220 -3.62 -25.31 -1.15
CA ALA A 220 -2.30 -25.89 -1.39
C ALA A 220 -2.29 -27.41 -1.14
N GLU A 221 -2.91 -27.87 -0.04
CA GLU A 221 -3.08 -29.30 0.24
C GLU A 221 -3.79 -30.04 -0.90
N ARG A 222 -4.88 -29.47 -1.43
CA ARG A 222 -5.63 -30.06 -2.56
C ARG A 222 -4.87 -30.01 -3.88
N MET A 223 -3.89 -29.12 -3.99
CA MET A 223 -2.96 -29.03 -5.13
C MET A 223 -1.72 -29.93 -4.98
N GLY A 224 -1.60 -30.69 -3.87
CA GLY A 224 -0.49 -31.60 -3.64
C GLY A 224 0.71 -31.00 -2.88
N TYR A 225 0.56 -29.81 -2.29
CA TYR A 225 1.60 -29.10 -1.55
C TYR A 225 1.36 -29.11 -0.03
N LYS A 226 0.76 -30.19 0.49
CA LYS A 226 0.43 -30.32 1.91
C LYS A 226 1.63 -30.08 2.83
N ASP A 227 2.77 -30.68 2.50
CA ASP A 227 3.97 -30.63 3.34
C ASP A 227 4.62 -29.24 3.35
N ASN A 228 4.42 -28.43 2.32
CA ASN A 228 4.92 -27.04 2.25
C ASN A 228 3.98 -26.03 2.93
N PHE A 229 2.72 -26.40 3.21
CA PHE A 229 1.69 -25.51 3.75
C PHE A 229 1.03 -26.10 5.01
N SER A 230 1.74 -26.94 5.75
CA SER A 230 1.22 -27.61 6.95
C SER A 230 1.26 -26.72 8.20
N PHE A 231 0.75 -25.50 8.10
CA PHE A 231 0.71 -24.55 9.22
C PHE A 231 -0.56 -24.73 10.05
N SER A 232 -0.40 -24.73 11.37
CA SER A 232 -1.48 -24.83 12.35
C SER A 232 -1.90 -23.48 12.94
N SER A 233 -1.06 -22.45 12.80
CA SER A 233 -1.29 -21.11 13.38
C SER A 233 -0.61 -19.99 12.59
N ALA A 234 -1.05 -18.75 12.81
CA ALA A 234 -0.39 -17.57 12.28
C ALA A 234 1.01 -17.33 12.87
N GLU A 235 1.28 -17.88 14.07
CA GLU A 235 2.60 -17.83 14.70
C GLU A 235 3.61 -18.68 13.93
N GLU A 236 3.26 -19.91 13.56
CA GLU A 236 4.14 -20.77 12.77
C GLU A 236 4.52 -20.15 11.42
N ILE A 237 3.56 -19.52 10.73
CA ILE A 237 3.82 -18.79 9.48
C ILE A 237 4.79 -17.63 9.75
N PHE A 238 4.60 -16.92 10.86
CA PHE A 238 5.48 -15.83 11.23
C PHE A 238 6.90 -16.30 11.60
N GLU A 239 7.03 -17.46 12.22
CA GLU A 239 8.34 -18.09 12.47
C GLU A 239 9.05 -18.47 11.17
N GLU A 240 8.33 -18.97 10.15
CA GLU A 240 8.91 -19.14 8.82
C GLU A 240 9.36 -17.79 8.23
N ILE A 241 8.52 -16.75 8.31
CA ILE A 241 8.87 -15.40 7.85
C ILE A 241 10.16 -14.92 8.52
N ARG A 242 10.31 -15.07 9.85
CA ARG A 242 11.53 -14.70 10.58
C ARG A 242 12.77 -15.46 10.09
N SER A 243 12.60 -16.69 9.63
CA SER A 243 13.72 -17.50 9.09
C SER A 243 14.19 -16.99 7.72
N CYS A 244 13.29 -16.45 6.90
CA CYS A 244 13.58 -16.01 5.52
C CYS A 244 13.76 -14.50 5.36
N VAL A 245 13.32 -13.69 6.34
CA VAL A 245 13.30 -12.23 6.30
C VAL A 245 14.20 -11.68 7.43
N PRO A 246 15.51 -11.42 7.16
CA PRO A 246 16.48 -11.07 8.21
C PRO A 246 16.09 -9.85 9.04
N GLN A 247 15.39 -8.88 8.44
CA GLN A 247 14.94 -7.67 9.15
C GLN A 247 13.81 -7.92 10.17
N TYR A 248 13.19 -9.10 10.14
CA TYR A 248 12.16 -9.54 11.10
C TYR A 248 12.71 -10.52 12.15
N LYS A 249 13.94 -11.02 11.97
CA LYS A 249 14.51 -12.13 12.76
C LYS A 249 14.34 -12.00 14.28
N GLY A 250 14.51 -10.80 14.79
CA GLY A 250 14.39 -10.50 16.22
C GLY A 250 12.96 -10.33 16.73
N ILE A 251 11.97 -10.16 15.87
CA ILE A 251 10.58 -9.91 16.25
C ILE A 251 9.92 -11.27 16.50
N THR A 252 9.73 -11.67 17.75
CA THR A 252 9.03 -12.92 18.11
C THR A 252 7.60 -12.64 18.54
N TYR A 253 6.70 -13.62 18.46
CA TYR A 253 5.33 -13.48 18.99
C TYR A 253 5.32 -13.18 20.50
N GLU A 254 6.22 -13.80 21.25
CA GLU A 254 6.41 -13.51 22.68
C GLU A 254 6.79 -12.04 22.91
N ARG A 255 7.75 -11.53 22.14
CA ARG A 255 8.18 -10.13 22.23
C ARG A 255 7.06 -9.18 21.85
N LEU A 256 6.32 -9.46 20.78
CA LEU A 256 5.17 -8.65 20.37
C LEU A 256 4.08 -8.62 21.44
N SER A 257 3.84 -9.75 22.12
CA SER A 257 2.83 -9.84 23.18
C SER A 257 3.22 -9.05 24.43
N LYS A 258 4.53 -8.90 24.71
CA LYS A 258 5.06 -8.14 25.85
C LYS A 258 5.32 -6.66 25.52
N THR A 259 5.49 -6.32 24.26
CA THR A 259 5.86 -4.97 23.82
C THR A 259 4.61 -4.16 23.47
N VAL A 260 4.17 -3.32 24.39
CA VAL A 260 3.06 -2.39 24.14
C VAL A 260 3.38 -1.53 22.92
N GLY A 261 2.48 -1.53 21.93
CA GLY A 261 2.67 -0.78 20.71
C GLY A 261 3.49 -1.50 19.63
N GLY A 262 4.12 -2.65 19.89
CA GLY A 262 4.83 -3.42 18.86
C GLY A 262 6.28 -2.99 18.61
N ILE A 263 6.90 -3.58 17.59
CA ILE A 263 8.36 -3.49 17.33
C ILE A 263 8.62 -3.00 15.91
N HIS A 264 9.45 -1.98 15.75
CA HIS A 264 9.87 -1.47 14.43
C HIS A 264 10.90 -2.37 13.77
N TRP A 265 10.62 -2.82 12.55
CA TRP A 265 11.66 -3.41 11.71
C TRP A 265 12.49 -2.30 11.02
N PRO A 266 13.80 -2.53 10.75
CA PRO A 266 14.56 -3.75 11.03
C PRO A 266 14.78 -4.05 12.51
N CYS A 267 14.72 -5.34 12.86
CA CYS A 267 15.07 -5.91 14.16
C CYS A 267 15.82 -7.23 13.90
N PRO A 268 17.15 -7.18 13.72
CA PRO A 268 17.93 -8.34 13.23
C PRO A 268 18.17 -9.43 14.29
N SER A 269 17.94 -9.14 15.57
CA SER A 269 18.15 -10.08 16.68
C SER A 269 17.18 -9.81 17.83
N GLU A 270 16.96 -10.80 18.68
CA GLU A 270 15.95 -10.73 19.75
C GLU A 270 16.32 -9.75 20.88
N ASP A 271 17.60 -9.43 21.02
CA ASP A 271 18.14 -8.38 21.91
C ASP A 271 18.07 -6.97 21.28
N HIS A 272 17.84 -6.86 19.98
CA HIS A 272 17.73 -5.55 19.31
C HIS A 272 16.38 -4.88 19.63
N PRO A 273 16.35 -3.60 20.06
CA PRO A 273 15.11 -2.92 20.47
C PRO A 273 14.14 -2.61 19.32
N GLY A 274 14.62 -2.69 18.08
CA GLY A 274 13.90 -2.28 16.86
C GLY A 274 14.46 -0.98 16.30
N THR A 275 14.05 -0.62 15.08
CA THR A 275 14.61 0.54 14.36
C THR A 275 13.53 1.59 14.06
N PRO A 276 13.22 2.49 15.00
CA PRO A 276 12.19 3.51 14.80
C PRO A 276 12.58 4.55 13.74
N THR A 277 13.87 4.86 13.60
CA THR A 277 14.39 5.83 12.62
C THR A 277 15.38 5.13 11.67
N MET A 278 15.11 5.20 10.38
CA MET A 278 15.98 4.64 9.34
C MET A 278 17.15 5.57 9.03
N PHE A 279 18.22 4.99 8.47
CA PHE A 279 19.36 5.71 7.89
C PHE A 279 20.16 6.59 8.86
N LEU A 280 20.13 6.29 10.16
CA LEU A 280 20.89 7.02 11.19
C LEU A 280 22.40 7.05 10.92
N GLN A 281 22.94 6.00 10.29
CA GLN A 281 24.37 5.87 10.01
C GLN A 281 24.71 5.96 8.52
N LYS A 282 23.94 5.26 7.67
CA LYS A 282 24.14 5.20 6.22
C LYS A 282 22.84 4.88 5.50
N PHE A 283 22.79 5.16 4.21
CA PHE A 283 21.71 4.74 3.33
C PHE A 283 21.86 3.27 2.92
N ASN A 284 20.78 2.66 2.44
CA ASN A 284 20.78 1.28 1.92
C ASN A 284 21.23 1.20 0.45
N THR A 285 22.02 2.16 -0.01
CA THR A 285 22.68 2.15 -1.32
C THR A 285 24.01 1.37 -1.24
N PRO A 286 24.54 0.86 -2.37
CA PRO A 286 25.78 0.08 -2.37
C PRO A 286 26.99 0.82 -1.77
N ASP A 287 27.03 2.15 -1.90
CA ASP A 287 28.07 3.03 -1.34
C ASP A 287 27.69 3.64 0.02
N GLY A 288 26.47 3.40 0.51
CA GLY A 288 25.95 3.96 1.76
C GLY A 288 25.55 5.44 1.70
N LEU A 289 25.60 6.08 0.53
CA LEU A 289 25.33 7.51 0.34
C LEU A 289 23.93 7.79 -0.22
N GLY A 290 23.40 8.97 0.08
CA GLY A 290 22.17 9.46 -0.54
C GLY A 290 22.45 9.95 -1.96
N HIS A 291 21.66 9.52 -2.94
CA HIS A 291 21.87 9.85 -4.35
C HIS A 291 20.83 10.85 -4.85
N PHE A 292 21.29 12.05 -5.22
CA PHE A 292 20.44 13.03 -5.89
C PHE A 292 19.98 12.49 -7.25
N GLN A 293 18.68 12.61 -7.51
CA GLN A 293 18.05 12.20 -8.76
C GLN A 293 17.75 13.42 -9.61
N VAL A 294 18.16 13.44 -10.87
CA VAL A 294 17.76 14.52 -11.79
C VAL A 294 16.30 14.29 -12.18
N VAL A 295 15.46 15.28 -11.95
CA VAL A 295 14.04 15.26 -12.30
C VAL A 295 13.71 16.50 -13.13
N GLU A 296 13.04 16.28 -14.25
CA GLU A 296 12.53 17.34 -15.12
C GLU A 296 11.02 17.46 -14.94
N TYR A 297 10.53 18.70 -14.92
CA TYR A 297 9.09 18.95 -14.90
C TYR A 297 8.45 18.44 -16.18
N LYS A 298 7.31 17.78 -16.04
CA LYS A 298 6.46 17.36 -17.15
C LYS A 298 5.02 17.78 -16.81
N PRO A 299 4.29 18.42 -17.75
CA PRO A 299 2.92 18.86 -17.49
C PRO A 299 1.98 17.68 -17.24
N PRO A 300 0.83 17.87 -16.57
CA PRO A 300 -0.19 16.82 -16.43
C PRO A 300 -0.52 16.14 -17.77
N ALA A 301 -0.78 14.83 -17.73
CA ALA A 301 -1.14 14.07 -18.94
C ALA A 301 -2.52 14.46 -19.48
N GLU A 302 -3.40 14.95 -18.60
CA GLU A 302 -4.73 15.46 -18.93
C GLU A 302 -4.83 16.89 -18.38
N VAL A 303 -5.28 17.81 -19.24
CA VAL A 303 -5.54 19.21 -18.90
C VAL A 303 -6.92 19.60 -19.44
N PRO A 304 -7.64 20.51 -18.76
CA PRO A 304 -8.93 20.99 -19.24
C PRO A 304 -8.86 21.60 -20.64
N ASP A 305 -9.92 21.40 -21.39
CA ASP A 305 -10.14 22.00 -22.71
C ASP A 305 -11.56 22.60 -22.81
N GLU A 306 -12.00 22.95 -24.02
CA GLU A 306 -13.32 23.54 -24.23
C GLU A 306 -14.48 22.55 -23.95
N GLU A 307 -14.26 21.24 -24.13
CA GLU A 307 -15.28 20.21 -23.89
C GLU A 307 -15.30 19.77 -22.42
N TYR A 308 -14.13 19.70 -21.77
CA TYR A 308 -13.93 19.31 -20.38
C TYR A 308 -13.22 20.44 -19.60
N PRO A 309 -13.92 21.53 -19.22
CA PRO A 309 -13.30 22.75 -18.72
C PRO A 309 -12.86 22.71 -17.24
N TYR A 310 -12.96 21.55 -16.57
CA TYR A 310 -12.70 21.42 -15.14
C TYR A 310 -11.71 20.29 -14.83
N PHE A 311 -10.89 20.50 -13.81
CA PHE A 311 -10.15 19.40 -13.18
C PHE A 311 -11.06 18.59 -12.26
N LEU A 312 -10.99 17.27 -12.38
CA LEU A 312 -11.57 16.34 -11.41
C LEU A 312 -10.46 15.80 -10.50
N THR A 313 -10.66 15.91 -9.18
CA THR A 313 -9.83 15.23 -8.20
C THR A 313 -10.70 14.35 -7.32
N THR A 314 -10.14 13.23 -6.87
CA THR A 314 -10.85 12.32 -5.96
C THR A 314 -10.20 12.33 -4.59
N GLY A 315 -11.02 12.26 -3.54
CA GLY A 315 -10.58 12.39 -2.16
C GLY A 315 -10.93 11.19 -1.29
N ARG A 316 -10.90 11.42 0.02
CA ARG A 316 -11.32 10.47 1.04
C ARG A 316 -12.33 11.13 1.97
N SER A 317 -13.21 10.31 2.54
CA SER A 317 -14.12 10.72 3.61
C SER A 317 -13.57 10.24 4.95
N ILE A 318 -13.71 11.05 5.99
CA ILE A 318 -13.41 10.61 7.36
C ILE A 318 -14.39 9.53 7.85
N PHE A 319 -15.62 9.50 7.30
CA PHE A 319 -16.69 8.58 7.72
C PHE A 319 -16.67 7.26 6.94
N HIS A 320 -16.25 7.30 5.67
CA HIS A 320 -16.23 6.11 4.80
C HIS A 320 -14.84 5.79 4.30
N TYR A 321 -14.43 4.57 4.57
CA TYR A 321 -13.11 4.06 4.20
C TYR A 321 -13.14 3.37 2.82
N HIS A 322 -12.36 3.90 1.87
CA HIS A 322 -12.23 3.41 0.49
C HIS A 322 -13.55 3.02 -0.17
N THR A 323 -13.72 1.74 -0.53
CA THR A 323 -14.90 1.19 -1.24
C THR A 323 -16.15 1.21 -0.37
N GLY A 324 -16.01 1.45 0.94
CA GLY A 324 -17.12 1.50 1.88
C GLY A 324 -17.67 0.13 2.29
N VAL A 325 -17.06 -0.97 1.83
CA VAL A 325 -17.53 -2.36 2.06
C VAL A 325 -17.80 -2.65 3.54
N MET A 326 -16.95 -2.13 4.44
CA MET A 326 -17.15 -2.23 5.89
C MET A 326 -17.95 -1.04 6.44
N THR A 327 -17.51 0.18 6.16
CA THR A 327 -17.99 1.40 6.83
C THR A 327 -19.43 1.76 6.48
N ARG A 328 -19.87 1.50 5.24
CA ARG A 328 -21.28 1.72 4.83
C ARG A 328 -22.26 0.73 5.45
N ARG A 329 -21.77 -0.29 6.17
CA ARG A 329 -22.59 -1.25 6.94
C ARG A 329 -22.72 -0.90 8.41
N THR A 330 -22.10 0.20 8.83
CA THR A 330 -22.20 0.72 10.19
C THR A 330 -23.22 1.85 10.21
N PRO A 331 -24.39 1.70 10.88
CA PRO A 331 -25.47 2.70 10.87
C PRO A 331 -24.99 4.12 11.19
N LYS A 332 -24.19 4.27 12.25
CA LYS A 332 -23.65 5.59 12.65
C LYS A 332 -22.77 6.25 11.58
N LEU A 333 -22.07 5.49 10.75
CA LEU A 333 -21.20 6.06 9.71
C LEU A 333 -21.98 6.39 8.43
N ILE A 334 -22.99 5.57 8.08
CA ILE A 334 -23.83 5.84 6.92
C ILE A 334 -24.75 7.04 7.15
N ASP A 335 -25.21 7.27 8.38
CA ASP A 335 -26.04 8.42 8.74
C ASP A 335 -25.32 9.77 8.52
N GLU A 336 -24.00 9.82 8.75
CA GLU A 336 -23.17 11.03 8.57
C GLU A 336 -22.98 11.40 7.08
N VAL A 337 -22.71 10.41 6.22
CA VAL A 337 -22.55 10.62 4.78
C VAL A 337 -23.29 9.51 4.02
N PRO A 338 -24.61 9.65 3.79
CA PRO A 338 -25.42 8.59 3.21
C PRO A 338 -25.20 8.41 1.71
N ARG A 339 -24.75 9.46 1.01
CA ARG A 339 -24.58 9.51 -0.45
C ARG A 339 -23.22 10.08 -0.84
N GLY A 340 -22.76 9.74 -2.04
CA GLY A 340 -21.63 10.43 -2.67
C GLY A 340 -21.99 11.89 -2.98
N PHE A 341 -20.99 12.75 -2.98
CA PHE A 341 -21.11 14.16 -3.33
C PHE A 341 -19.90 14.61 -4.16
N VAL A 342 -20.04 15.76 -4.81
CA VAL A 342 -18.94 16.44 -5.51
C VAL A 342 -18.84 17.84 -4.91
N GLU A 343 -17.64 18.24 -4.54
CA GLU A 343 -17.37 19.61 -4.08
C GLU A 343 -17.04 20.47 -5.30
N VAL A 344 -17.75 21.58 -5.46
CA VAL A 344 -17.62 22.48 -6.61
C VAL A 344 -17.36 23.89 -6.12
N ASN A 345 -16.45 24.62 -6.79
CA ASN A 345 -16.24 26.02 -6.49
C ASN A 345 -17.53 26.82 -6.71
N PRO A 346 -17.93 27.73 -5.80
CA PRO A 346 -19.18 28.49 -5.94
C PRO A 346 -19.28 29.32 -7.22
N GLU A 347 -18.18 29.92 -7.69
CA GLU A 347 -18.18 30.72 -8.92
C GLU A 347 -18.41 29.85 -10.15
N ASP A 348 -17.80 28.67 -10.19
CA ASP A 348 -18.00 27.71 -11.29
C ASP A 348 -19.41 27.12 -11.26
N ALA A 349 -19.92 26.78 -10.08
CA ALA A 349 -21.29 26.31 -9.91
C ALA A 349 -22.32 27.32 -10.44
N ILE A 350 -22.14 28.62 -10.18
CA ILE A 350 -23.00 29.69 -10.70
C ILE A 350 -22.98 29.72 -12.23
N LYS A 351 -21.79 29.62 -12.86
CA LYS A 351 -21.64 29.66 -14.33
C LYS A 351 -22.42 28.54 -15.02
N VAL A 352 -22.44 27.34 -14.42
CA VAL A 352 -23.12 26.15 -14.98
C VAL A 352 -24.51 25.90 -14.38
N GLY A 353 -25.01 26.78 -13.52
CA GLY A 353 -26.34 26.67 -12.92
C GLY A 353 -26.51 25.53 -11.91
N VAL A 354 -25.41 25.05 -11.31
CA VAL A 354 -25.42 24.03 -10.24
C VAL A 354 -25.74 24.71 -8.91
N LYS A 355 -26.60 24.06 -8.10
CA LYS A 355 -27.01 24.55 -6.77
C LYS A 355 -26.71 23.49 -5.72
N ASP A 356 -26.40 23.97 -4.52
CA ASP A 356 -26.28 23.11 -3.35
C ASP A 356 -27.63 22.44 -3.01
N LYS A 357 -27.58 21.21 -2.47
CA LYS A 357 -28.76 20.35 -2.27
C LYS A 357 -28.93 19.87 -0.83
#